data_AF-A0A1M6NPV0-F1
#
_entry.id   AF-A0A1M6NPV0-F1
#
_cell.length_a   1.000
_cell.length_b   1.000
_cell.length_c   1.000
_cell.angle_alpha   90.00
_cell.angle_beta   90.00
_cell.angle_gamma   90.00
#
_symmetry.space_group_name_H-M   'P 1'
#
loop_
_entity.id
_entity.type
_entity.pdbx_description
1 polymer ?
#
loop_
_entity_poly.entity_id
_entity_poly.type
_entity_poly.pdbx_seq_one_letter_code
_entity_poly.pdbx_strand_id
1 'polypeptide(L)'
;MGYQRIERISEVWKTIEGFSNYEVSNQGSIRRKARKTWHGGSKKDIFLKEKIMRQRWNKSCKCYFLDLLNDENQRKTVYPHKEVAKAFCINILPEEYTMIVHLDNNPKNNDSTNLEWVSPSEHMSFQFEVGNKNNFEVWKTRKKRYKNGFKSQPKANLKVAEDTRKTA
;
A
#
# COMPACT_ATOMS: atom_id res chain seq x y z
N MET A 1 -22.68 -24.25 18.58
CA MET A 1 -21.44 -23.56 18.99
C MET A 1 -21.56 -22.11 18.56
N GLY A 2 -21.74 -21.19 19.51
CA GLY A 2 -21.81 -19.76 19.20
C GLY A 2 -20.40 -19.19 19.07
N TYR A 3 -20.09 -18.53 17.96
CA TYR A 3 -18.86 -17.77 17.83
C TYR A 3 -18.99 -16.51 18.70
N GLN A 4 -18.24 -16.44 19.80
CA GLN A 4 -18.06 -15.18 20.52
C GLN A 4 -17.26 -14.24 19.61
N ARG A 5 -17.88 -13.13 19.22
CA ARG A 5 -17.19 -12.02 18.57
C ARG A 5 -16.23 -11.44 19.61
N ILE A 6 -14.94 -11.73 19.47
CA ILE A 6 -13.89 -11.09 20.27
C ILE A 6 -13.89 -9.62 19.87
N GLU A 7 -14.51 -8.77 20.67
CA GLU A 7 -14.42 -7.33 20.48
C GLU A 7 -12.96 -6.90 20.70
N ARG A 8 -12.34 -6.29 19.69
CA ARG A 8 -11.02 -5.67 19.84
C ARG A 8 -11.17 -4.39 20.66
N ILE A 9 -10.85 -4.46 21.94
CA ILE A 9 -11.00 -3.33 22.87
C ILE A 9 -9.83 -2.34 22.77
N SER A 10 -8.65 -2.76 22.31
CA SER A 10 -7.42 -1.93 22.35
C SER A 10 -6.77 -1.70 20.99
N GLU A 11 -6.31 -0.46 20.77
CA GLU A 11 -5.42 -0.11 19.67
C GLU A 11 -4.06 -0.82 19.82
N VAL A 12 -3.67 -1.59 18.81
CA VAL A 12 -2.40 -2.33 18.77
C VAL A 12 -1.47 -1.66 17.79
N TRP A 13 -0.22 -1.44 18.20
CA TRP A 13 0.82 -0.80 17.40
C TRP A 13 1.88 -1.82 16.98
N LYS A 14 2.30 -1.79 15.71
CA LYS A 14 3.37 -2.64 15.17
C LYS A 14 4.40 -1.79 14.43
N THR A 15 5.67 -2.20 14.47
CA THR A 15 6.74 -1.50 13.72
C THR A 15 6.53 -1.70 12.21
N ILE A 16 6.78 -0.65 11.43
CA ILE A 16 6.68 -0.68 9.97
C ILE A 16 8.00 -1.21 9.39
N GLU A 17 7.93 -2.20 8.52
CA GLU A 17 9.10 -2.82 7.87
C GLU A 17 9.88 -1.80 7.02
N GLY A 18 11.20 -1.72 7.23
CA GLY A 18 12.08 -0.71 6.60
C GLY A 18 11.99 0.71 7.18
N PHE A 19 11.14 0.90 8.20
CA PHE A 19 10.93 2.16 8.91
C PHE A 19 10.95 1.91 10.43
N SER A 20 12.08 1.41 10.93
CA SER A 20 12.28 1.02 12.33
C SER A 20 11.94 2.11 13.34
N ASN A 21 11.92 3.38 12.97
CA ASN A 21 11.56 4.52 13.83
C ASN A 21 10.06 4.78 13.96
N TYR A 22 9.22 4.03 13.23
CA TYR A 22 7.80 4.30 13.08
C TYR A 22 6.96 3.04 13.36
N GLU A 23 5.75 3.28 13.83
CA GLU A 23 4.76 2.24 14.11
C GLU A 23 3.43 2.59 13.46
N VAL A 24 2.69 1.56 13.06
CA VAL A 24 1.34 1.63 12.52
C VAL A 24 0.37 0.97 13.51
N SER A 25 -0.74 1.64 13.77
CA SER A 25 -1.85 1.10 14.56
C SER A 25 -2.76 0.23 13.70
N ASN A 26 -3.49 -0.70 14.30
CA ASN A 26 -4.56 -1.42 13.61
C ASN A 26 -5.71 -0.51 13.12
N GLN A 27 -5.84 0.72 13.62
CA GLN A 27 -6.86 1.70 13.22
C GLN A 27 -6.41 2.64 12.08
N GLY A 28 -5.20 2.45 11.55
CA GLY A 28 -4.67 3.28 10.45
C GLY A 28 -3.97 4.56 10.85
N SER A 29 -3.74 4.80 12.14
CA SER A 29 -2.79 5.81 12.63
C SER A 29 -1.34 5.36 12.46
N ILE A 30 -0.44 6.31 12.21
CA ILE A 30 1.01 6.08 12.18
C ILE A 30 1.66 7.05 13.16
N ARG A 31 2.59 6.55 13.98
CA ARG A 31 3.35 7.36 14.94
C ARG A 31 4.85 7.14 14.79
N ARG A 32 5.63 8.13 15.20
CA ARG A 32 7.07 7.91 15.47
C ARG A 32 7.26 7.43 16.90
N LYS A 33 8.23 6.54 17.09
CA LYS A 33 8.69 6.12 18.42
C LYS A 33 9.50 7.22 19.08
N ALA A 34 9.47 7.24 20.42
CA ALA A 34 10.35 8.09 21.19
C ALA A 34 11.81 7.62 21.04
N ARG A 35 12.74 8.54 20.80
CA ARG A 35 14.17 8.20 20.64
C ARG A 35 15.09 9.37 20.96
N LYS A 36 16.33 9.07 21.35
CA LYS A 36 17.42 10.05 21.37
C LYS A 36 18.00 10.18 19.96
N THR A 37 18.31 11.39 19.53
CA THR A 37 18.92 11.63 18.22
C THR A 37 19.81 12.87 18.27
N TRP A 38 20.85 12.87 17.44
CA TRP A 38 21.73 14.02 17.29
C TRP A 38 21.06 15.13 16.46
N HIS A 39 21.04 16.34 16.99
CA HIS A 39 20.58 17.51 16.23
C HIS A 39 21.77 18.26 15.62
N GLY A 40 21.96 18.10 14.31
CA GLY A 40 23.10 18.68 13.59
C GLY A 40 23.23 20.20 13.72
N GLY A 41 22.10 20.93 13.75
CA GLY A 41 22.11 22.40 13.84
C GLY A 41 22.58 22.93 15.19
N SER A 42 22.16 22.30 16.30
CA SER A 42 22.51 22.74 17.65
C SER A 42 23.63 21.91 18.28
N LYS A 43 24.23 20.98 17.52
CA LYS A 43 25.32 20.10 17.94
C LYS A 43 25.12 19.48 19.33
N LYS A 44 23.93 18.92 19.59
CA LYS A 44 23.60 18.24 20.85
C LYS A 44 22.63 17.10 20.63
N ASP A 45 22.60 16.18 21.59
CA ASP A 45 21.58 15.16 21.65
C ASP A 45 20.24 15.77 22.07
N ILE A 46 19.20 15.39 21.34
CA ILE A 46 17.81 15.75 21.63
C ILE A 46 17.00 14.47 21.85
N PHE A 47 16.03 14.56 22.77
CA PHE A 47 15.04 13.52 22.95
C PHE A 47 13.78 13.86 22.16
N LEU A 48 13.49 13.06 21.13
CA LEU A 48 12.25 13.15 20.39
C LEU A 48 11.18 12.34 21.12
N LYS A 49 10.12 13.01 21.57
CA LYS A 49 8.91 12.34 22.06
C LYS A 49 8.20 11.61 20.93
N GLU A 50 7.46 10.58 21.30
CA GLU A 50 6.49 9.95 20.42
C GLU A 50 5.52 11.00 19.85
N LYS A 51 5.07 10.78 18.62
CA LYS A 51 4.17 11.72 17.94
C LYS A 51 3.39 11.00 16.87
N ILE A 52 2.07 11.20 16.87
CA ILE A 52 1.21 10.80 15.76
C ILE A 52 1.56 11.65 14.54
N MET A 53 1.87 10.97 13.45
CA MET A 53 2.27 11.58 12.19
C MET A 53 1.04 12.08 11.45
N ARG A 54 1.12 13.31 10.92
CA ARG A 54 0.02 13.89 10.16
C ARG A 54 -0.09 13.20 8.80
N GLN A 55 -1.20 12.53 8.58
CA GLN A 55 -1.56 11.94 7.29
C GLN A 55 -2.21 12.99 6.39
N ARG A 56 -1.91 12.95 5.10
CA ARG A 56 -2.47 13.86 4.09
C ARG A 56 -3.37 13.10 3.13
N TRP A 57 -4.42 13.77 2.64
CA TRP A 57 -5.33 13.18 1.67
C TRP A 57 -4.86 13.45 0.24
N ASN A 58 -4.71 12.41 -0.57
CA ASN A 58 -4.47 12.53 -2.01
C ASN A 58 -5.80 12.46 -2.76
N LYS A 59 -6.18 13.55 -3.44
CA LYS A 59 -7.44 13.62 -4.21
C LYS A 59 -7.43 12.74 -5.46
N SER A 60 -6.27 12.54 -6.08
CA SER A 60 -6.12 11.74 -7.31
C SER A 60 -6.28 10.25 -7.01
N CYS A 61 -5.50 9.74 -6.06
CA CYS A 61 -5.53 8.34 -5.66
C CYS A 61 -6.63 8.01 -4.64
N LYS A 62 -7.38 9.03 -4.17
CA LYS A 62 -8.41 8.93 -3.12
C LYS A 62 -7.95 8.14 -1.90
N CYS A 63 -6.77 8.45 -1.36
CA CYS A 63 -6.23 7.73 -0.20
C CYS A 63 -5.37 8.64 0.68
N TYR A 64 -5.14 8.20 1.93
CA TYR A 64 -4.17 8.85 2.79
C TYR A 64 -2.73 8.47 2.41
N PHE A 65 -1.81 9.42 2.60
CA PHE A 65 -0.36 9.22 2.44
C PHE A 65 0.42 10.15 3.37
N LEU A 66 1.67 9.80 3.61
CA LEU A 66 2.63 10.62 4.35
C LEU A 66 4.06 10.22 3.95
N ASP A 67 5.00 11.11 4.22
CA ASP A 67 6.42 10.84 3.95
C ASP A 67 7.15 10.55 5.26
N LEU A 68 7.83 9.42 5.31
CA LEU A 68 8.64 8.98 6.43
C LEU A 68 10.11 8.88 6.00
N LEU A 69 11.02 8.83 6.98
CA LEU A 69 12.42 8.49 6.75
C LEU A 69 12.58 6.99 6.95
N ASN A 70 13.08 6.28 5.95
CA ASN A 70 13.42 4.86 6.09
C ASN A 70 14.68 4.70 6.97
N ASP A 71 15.08 3.46 7.19
CA ASP A 71 16.25 3.13 8.01
C ASP A 71 17.58 3.61 7.40
N GLU A 72 17.60 3.85 6.08
CA GLU A 72 18.71 4.47 5.34
C GLU A 72 18.65 6.02 5.34
N ASN A 73 17.76 6.61 6.13
CA ASN A 73 17.55 8.05 6.24
C ASN A 73 17.09 8.73 4.93
N GLN A 74 16.49 7.96 4.01
CA GLN A 74 15.86 8.44 2.78
C GLN A 74 14.37 8.73 3.00
N ARG A 75 13.89 9.83 2.43
CA ARG A 75 12.45 10.15 2.46
C ARG A 75 11.69 9.27 1.47
N LYS A 76 10.67 8.56 1.96
CA LYS A 76 9.79 7.69 1.18
C LYS A 76 8.33 7.96 1.53
N THR A 77 7.47 7.96 0.51
CA THR A 77 6.02 8.04 0.70
C THR A 77 5.47 6.67 1.07
N VAL A 78 4.71 6.63 2.16
CA VAL A 78 4.00 5.43 2.61
C VAL A 78 2.49 5.67 2.61
N TYR A 79 1.73 4.58 2.55
CA TYR A 79 0.27 4.60 2.50
C TYR A 79 -0.28 3.86 3.72
N PRO A 80 -1.02 4.53 4.62
CA PRO A 80 -1.53 3.94 5.85
C PRO A 80 -2.30 2.64 5.65
N HIS A 81 -3.24 2.56 4.70
CA HIS A 81 -3.96 1.30 4.41
C HIS A 81 -3.02 0.14 4.04
N LYS A 82 -1.93 0.41 3.31
CA LYS A 82 -0.95 -0.63 2.96
C LYS A 82 -0.16 -1.09 4.18
N GLU A 83 0.30 -0.16 4.99
CA GLU A 83 1.08 -0.50 6.19
C GLU A 83 0.20 -1.22 7.23
N VAL A 84 -1.07 -0.84 7.36
CA VAL A 84 -2.05 -1.58 8.18
C VAL A 84 -2.25 -2.99 7.64
N ALA A 85 -2.54 -3.13 6.35
CA ALA A 85 -2.81 -4.44 5.75
C ALA A 85 -1.60 -5.39 5.86
N LYS A 86 -0.38 -4.89 5.64
CA LYS A 86 0.85 -5.67 5.84
C LYS A 86 1.04 -6.09 7.31
N ALA A 87 0.72 -5.20 8.25
CA ALA A 87 0.98 -5.46 9.67
C ALA A 87 -0.11 -6.31 10.34
N PHE A 88 -1.36 -6.24 9.89
CA PHE A 88 -2.52 -6.79 10.62
C PHE A 88 -3.41 -7.73 9.79
N CYS A 89 -3.34 -7.70 8.45
CA CYS A 89 -4.14 -8.57 7.59
C CYS A 89 -3.27 -9.72 7.07
N ILE A 90 -3.68 -10.95 7.34
CA ILE A 90 -2.96 -12.14 6.87
C ILE A 90 -3.13 -12.22 5.35
N ASN A 91 -2.02 -12.38 4.63
CA ASN A 91 -2.03 -12.67 3.21
C ASN A 91 -1.46 -14.07 2.96
N ILE A 92 -2.33 -15.01 2.64
CA ILE A 92 -1.99 -16.44 2.48
C ILE A 92 -1.27 -16.68 1.14
N LEU A 93 -1.59 -15.89 0.11
CA LEU A 93 -1.04 -16.01 -1.25
C LEU A 93 -0.50 -14.66 -1.75
N PRO A 94 0.66 -14.19 -1.25
CA PRO A 94 1.17 -12.85 -1.56
C PRO A 94 1.47 -12.58 -3.04
N GLU A 95 1.73 -13.64 -3.82
CA GLU A 95 1.97 -13.53 -5.26
C GLU A 95 0.68 -13.29 -6.07
N GLU A 96 -0.46 -13.79 -5.57
CA GLU A 96 -1.76 -13.66 -6.22
C GLU A 96 -2.54 -12.46 -5.66
N TYR A 97 -2.58 -12.33 -4.34
CA TYR A 97 -3.30 -11.30 -3.61
C TYR A 97 -2.42 -10.08 -3.37
N THR A 98 -2.26 -9.30 -4.44
CA THR A 98 -1.35 -8.14 -4.49
C THR A 98 -2.04 -6.80 -4.27
N MET A 99 -3.38 -6.77 -4.22
CA MET A 99 -4.19 -5.57 -4.08
C MET A 99 -4.93 -5.56 -2.74
N ILE A 100 -5.31 -4.37 -2.27
CA ILE A 100 -6.08 -4.19 -1.04
C ILE A 100 -7.41 -3.53 -1.40
N VAL A 101 -8.50 -4.02 -0.84
CA VAL A 101 -9.82 -3.39 -0.90
C VAL A 101 -10.26 -2.92 0.48
N HIS A 102 -11.08 -1.87 0.49
CA HIS A 102 -11.82 -1.39 1.66
C HIS A 102 -13.22 -1.99 1.62
N LEU A 103 -13.57 -2.85 2.56
CA LEU A 103 -14.85 -3.60 2.56
C LEU A 103 -16.07 -2.67 2.56
N ASP A 104 -15.99 -1.54 3.24
CA ASP A 104 -17.03 -0.51 3.30
C ASP A 104 -17.01 0.50 2.12
N ASN A 105 -16.13 0.29 1.13
CA ASN A 105 -15.87 1.22 0.03
C ASN A 105 -15.52 2.66 0.46
N ASN A 106 -15.01 2.85 1.68
CA ASN A 106 -14.58 4.13 2.20
C ASN A 106 -13.05 4.17 2.37
N PRO A 107 -12.30 4.83 1.46
CA PRO A 107 -10.84 4.88 1.53
C PRO A 107 -10.26 5.65 2.72
N LYS A 108 -11.12 6.25 3.56
CA LYS A 108 -10.72 6.90 4.81
C LYS A 108 -10.73 5.94 6.00
N ASN A 109 -11.48 4.83 5.91
CA ASN A 109 -11.57 3.83 6.97
C ASN A 109 -10.45 2.80 6.83
N ASN A 110 -9.27 3.12 7.37
CA ASN A 110 -8.10 2.25 7.29
C ASN A 110 -7.99 1.29 8.48
N ASP A 111 -9.10 0.95 9.14
CA ASP A 111 -9.06 -0.10 10.15
C ASP A 111 -8.71 -1.44 9.50
N SER A 112 -7.81 -2.19 10.14
CA SER A 112 -7.42 -3.54 9.72
C SER A 112 -8.60 -4.49 9.47
N THR A 113 -9.72 -4.35 10.19
CA THR A 113 -10.92 -5.19 9.97
C THR A 113 -11.70 -4.79 8.73
N ASN A 114 -11.41 -3.63 8.15
CA ASN A 114 -12.02 -3.10 6.93
C ASN A 114 -11.13 -3.33 5.69
N LEU A 115 -9.96 -3.94 5.84
CA LEU A 115 -9.00 -4.14 4.76
C LEU A 115 -8.81 -5.62 4.43
N GLU A 116 -8.87 -5.95 3.15
CA GLU A 116 -8.68 -7.32 2.67
C GLU A 116 -7.72 -7.36 1.48
N TRP A 117 -6.84 -8.36 1.46
CA TRP A 117 -5.96 -8.66 0.34
C TRP A 117 -6.73 -9.44 -0.73
N VAL A 118 -6.68 -8.98 -1.97
CA VAL A 118 -7.39 -9.59 -3.10
C VAL A 118 -6.53 -9.61 -4.36
N SER A 119 -6.92 -10.44 -5.32
CA SER A 119 -6.29 -10.49 -6.64
C SER A 119 -6.65 -9.26 -7.48
N PRO A 120 -5.88 -8.94 -8.53
CA PRO A 120 -6.22 -7.85 -9.44
C PRO A 120 -7.60 -7.99 -10.12
N SER A 121 -8.04 -9.22 -10.40
CA SER A 121 -9.37 -9.50 -10.97
C SER A 121 -10.48 -9.26 -9.96
N GLU A 122 -10.34 -9.75 -8.74
CA GLU A 122 -11.30 -9.53 -7.65
C GLU A 122 -11.41 -8.03 -7.31
N HIS A 123 -10.28 -7.34 -7.18
CA HIS A 123 -10.27 -5.89 -7.00
C HIS A 123 -11.06 -5.19 -8.12
N MET A 124 -10.85 -5.58 -9.38
CA MET A 124 -11.62 -5.00 -10.49
C MET A 124 -13.12 -5.27 -10.36
N SER A 125 -13.50 -6.51 -10.05
CA SER A 125 -14.90 -6.90 -9.83
C SER A 125 -15.55 -6.07 -8.72
N PHE A 126 -14.88 -5.96 -7.57
CA PHE A 126 -15.31 -5.16 -6.43
C PHE A 126 -15.55 -3.69 -6.84
N GLN A 127 -14.66 -3.09 -7.63
CA GLN A 127 -14.84 -1.70 -8.09
C GLN A 127 -16.11 -1.49 -8.95
N PHE A 128 -16.57 -2.50 -9.68
CA PHE A 128 -17.85 -2.44 -10.39
C PHE A 128 -19.04 -2.65 -9.45
N GLU A 129 -18.93 -3.62 -8.54
CA GLU A 129 -19.97 -3.96 -7.57
C GLU A 129 -20.32 -2.77 -6.66
N VAL A 130 -19.30 -2.09 -6.13
CA VAL A 130 -19.48 -0.91 -5.27
C VAL A 130 -19.75 0.39 -6.02
N GLY A 131 -19.90 0.33 -7.35
CA GLY A 131 -20.27 1.47 -8.18
C GLY A 131 -19.16 2.49 -8.45
N ASN A 132 -17.90 2.20 -8.10
CA ASN A 132 -16.76 3.07 -8.42
C ASN A 132 -16.44 3.08 -9.92
N LYS A 133 -16.81 2.01 -10.64
CA LYS A 133 -16.68 1.88 -12.09
C LYS A 133 -18.01 1.56 -12.74
N ASN A 134 -18.18 2.07 -13.95
CA ASN A 134 -19.36 1.82 -14.78
C ASN A 134 -18.93 1.30 -16.15
N ASN A 135 -19.57 0.23 -16.61
CA ASN A 135 -19.29 -0.40 -17.90
C ASN A 135 -19.40 0.58 -19.08
N PHE A 136 -20.34 1.52 -19.04
CA PHE A 136 -20.54 2.52 -20.08
C PHE A 136 -19.36 3.50 -20.18
N GLU A 137 -18.86 3.99 -19.06
CA GLU A 137 -17.70 4.90 -19.02
C GLU A 137 -16.40 4.19 -19.42
N VAL A 138 -16.25 2.93 -19.01
CA VAL A 138 -15.14 2.07 -19.45
C VAL A 138 -15.21 1.85 -20.96
N TRP A 139 -16.39 1.56 -21.51
CA TRP A 139 -16.60 1.41 -22.94
C TRP A 139 -16.26 2.69 -23.72
N LYS A 140 -16.70 3.87 -23.28
CA LYS A 140 -16.31 5.17 -23.88
C LYS A 140 -14.80 5.34 -23.90
N THR A 141 -14.15 5.04 -22.78
CA THR A 141 -12.69 5.13 -22.63
C THR A 141 -11.97 4.18 -23.60
N ARG A 142 -12.43 2.93 -23.70
CA ARG A 142 -11.90 1.93 -24.64
C ARG A 142 -12.08 2.39 -26.09
N LYS A 143 -13.27 2.86 -26.48
CA LYS A 143 -13.55 3.37 -27.83
C LYS A 143 -12.62 4.52 -28.21
N LYS A 144 -12.35 5.44 -27.28
CA LYS A 144 -11.38 6.54 -27.49
C LYS A 144 -9.95 6.02 -27.63
N ARG A 145 -9.53 5.08 -26.77
CA ARG A 145 -8.17 4.53 -26.75
C ARG A 145 -7.84 3.74 -28.02
N TYR A 146 -8.78 2.93 -28.49
CA TYR A 146 -8.62 2.05 -29.66
C TYR A 146 -9.19 2.64 -30.95
N LYS A 147 -9.46 3.95 -30.98
CA LYS A 147 -9.96 4.64 -32.19
C LYS A 147 -9.06 4.39 -33.41
N ASN A 148 -7.75 4.28 -33.19
CA ASN A 148 -6.76 4.07 -34.25
C ASN A 148 -6.27 2.61 -34.33
N GLY A 149 -7.08 1.66 -33.87
CA GLY A 149 -6.70 0.25 -33.77
C GLY A 149 -5.80 -0.07 -32.58
N PHE A 150 -5.45 -1.35 -32.43
CA PHE A 150 -4.46 -1.77 -31.44
C PHE A 150 -3.07 -1.33 -31.90
N LYS A 151 -2.34 -0.64 -31.02
CA LYS A 151 -0.91 -0.38 -31.26
C LYS A 151 -0.19 -1.72 -31.26
N SER A 152 0.65 -1.98 -32.27
CA SER A 152 1.53 -3.14 -32.26
C SER A 152 2.43 -3.08 -31.03
N GLN A 153 2.63 -4.24 -30.39
CA GLN A 153 3.60 -4.34 -29.31
C GLN A 153 4.99 -4.01 -29.90
N PRO A 154 5.80 -3.15 -29.26
CA PRO A 154 7.18 -2.99 -29.68
C PRO A 154 7.86 -4.38 -29.59
N LYS A 155 8.52 -4.81 -30.67
CA LYS A 155 9.27 -6.06 -30.68
C LYS A 155 10.28 -6.01 -29.53
N ALA A 156 10.15 -6.90 -28.54
CA ALA A 156 11.17 -7.07 -27.53
C ALA A 156 12.49 -7.42 -28.25
N ASN A 157 13.57 -6.70 -27.95
CA ASN A 157 14.90 -7.05 -28.41
C ASN A 157 15.28 -8.40 -27.78
N LEU A 158 14.95 -9.50 -28.46
CA LEU A 158 15.54 -10.80 -28.19
C LEU A 158 17.04 -10.70 -28.52
N LYS A 159 17.87 -10.43 -27.51
CA LYS A 159 19.28 -10.81 -27.58
C LYS A 159 19.30 -12.34 -27.49
N VAL A 160 19.36 -12.98 -28.65
CA VAL A 160 19.71 -14.40 -28.75
C VAL A 160 21.13 -14.50 -28.20
N ALA A 161 21.29 -15.13 -27.04
CA ALA A 161 22.60 -15.52 -26.54
C ALA A 161 23.10 -16.65 -27.44
N GLU A 162 24.14 -16.39 -28.23
CA GLU A 162 24.86 -17.44 -28.95
C GLU A 162 25.53 -18.36 -27.91
N ASP A 163 24.98 -19.56 -27.79
CA ASP A 163 25.52 -20.69 -27.03
C ASP A 163 26.82 -21.14 -27.71
N THR A 164 27.96 -20.58 -27.27
CA THR A 164 29.28 -21.06 -27.68
C THR A 164 29.60 -22.35 -26.94
N ARG A 165 28.99 -23.45 -27.39
CA ARG A 165 29.49 -24.80 -27.11
C ARG A 165 30.82 -24.98 -27.82
N LYS A 166 31.91 -24.70 -27.10
CA LYS A 166 33.24 -25.16 -27.47
C LYS A 166 33.22 -26.69 -27.52
N THR A 167 33.31 -27.22 -28.73
CA THR A 167 33.72 -28.58 -29.03
C THR A 167 35.20 -28.77 -28.65
N ALA A 168 35.47 -29.91 -27.99
CA ALA A 168 36.71 -30.69 -27.90
C ALA A 168 38.06 -29.96 -27.79
#